data_AF-A0A7X3UZ89-F1
#
_entry.id   AF-A0A7X3UZ89-F1
#
_cell.length_a   1.000
_cell.length_b   1.000
_cell.length_c   1.000
_cell.angle_alpha   90.00
_cell.angle_beta   90.00
_cell.angle_gamma   90.00
#
_symmetry.space_group_name_H-M   'P 1'
#
loop_
_entity.id
_entity.type
_entity.pdbx_description
1 polymer ?
#
loop_
_entity_poly.entity_id
_entity_poly.type
_entity_poly.pdbx_seq_one_letter_code
_entity_poly.pdbx_strand_id
1 'polypeptide(L)' 'MSKALDKVLTVFAHRASDAPTHVEDIAAEMDISIPRARHYLRLLNEQNLVWADENDTYGLTAAGDEHIVKGGLDLF' A
#
# COMPACT_ATOMS: atom_id res chain seq x y z
N MET A 1 -5.75 -10.06 -10.63
CA MET A 1 -5.57 -9.37 -9.33
C MET A 1 -6.91 -8.75 -8.92
N SER A 2 -7.22 -8.66 -7.62
CA SER A 2 -8.47 -8.01 -7.17
C SER A 2 -8.33 -6.50 -7.28
N LYS A 3 -9.25 -5.82 -7.98
CA LYS A 3 -9.23 -4.35 -8.18
C LYS A 3 -9.07 -3.54 -6.89
N ALA A 4 -9.50 -4.10 -5.75
CA ALA A 4 -9.37 -3.46 -4.45
C ALA A 4 -7.91 -3.42 -3.94
N LEU A 5 -7.12 -4.48 -4.15
CA LEU A 5 -5.72 -4.54 -3.72
C LEU A 5 -4.85 -3.60 -4.54
N ASP A 6 -5.08 -3.53 -5.86
CA ASP A 6 -4.35 -2.61 -6.74
C ASP A 6 -4.61 -1.14 -6.35
N LYS A 7 -5.86 -0.82 -5.98
CA LYS A 7 -6.22 0.51 -5.48
C LYS A 7 -5.55 0.84 -4.16
N VAL A 8 -5.49 -0.11 -3.20
CA VAL A 8 -4.78 0.08 -1.92
C VAL A 8 -3.30 0.37 -2.19
N LEU A 9 -2.67 -0.43 -3.06
CA LEU A 9 -1.25 -0.28 -3.39
C LEU A 9 -0.96 1.06 -4.06
N THR A 10 -1.85 1.55 -4.92
CA THR A 10 -1.71 2.86 -5.58
C THR A 10 -1.82 4.01 -4.59
N VAL A 11 -2.83 3.98 -3.73
CA VAL A 11 -3.03 4.99 -2.68
C VAL A 11 -1.84 5.00 -1.73
N PHE A 12 -1.38 3.80 -1.34
CA PHE A 12 -0.18 3.62 -0.56
C PHE A 12 1.05 4.19 -1.25
N ALA A 13 1.26 3.88 -2.53
CA ALA A 13 2.39 4.39 -3.31
C ALA A 13 2.47 5.90 -3.35
N HIS A 14 1.32 6.55 -3.54
CA HIS A 14 1.24 7.99 -3.59
C HIS A 14 1.73 8.65 -2.29
N ARG A 15 1.46 8.02 -1.13
CA ARG A 15 1.92 8.52 0.18
C ARG A 15 3.31 8.04 0.56
N ALA A 16 3.61 6.78 0.32
CA ALA A 16 4.86 6.13 0.71
C ALA A 16 6.05 6.52 -0.18
N SER A 17 5.81 7.17 -1.32
CA SER A 17 6.85 7.79 -2.16
C SER A 17 7.72 8.77 -1.38
N ASP A 18 7.16 9.47 -0.38
CA ASP A 18 7.87 10.52 0.36
C ASP A 18 8.25 10.13 1.80
N ALA A 19 7.50 9.22 2.47
CA ALA A 19 7.80 8.77 3.82
C ALA A 19 7.11 7.45 4.19
N PRO A 20 7.64 6.65 5.15
CA PRO A 20 6.91 5.53 5.74
C PRO A 20 5.52 5.97 6.21
N THR A 21 4.49 5.21 5.85
CA THR A 21 3.08 5.60 6.04
C THR A 21 2.42 4.71 7.10
N HIS A 22 1.65 5.30 8.01
CA HIS A 22 0.90 4.54 9.01
C HIS A 22 -0.39 3.95 8.43
N VAL A 23 -0.83 2.82 8.98
CA VAL A 23 -2.09 2.17 8.57
C VAL A 23 -3.31 3.08 8.72
N GLU A 24 -3.27 4.02 9.68
CA GLU A 24 -4.36 4.97 9.95
C GLU A 24 -4.56 5.95 8.78
N ASP A 25 -3.47 6.43 8.20
CA ASP A 25 -3.50 7.30 7.01
C ASP A 25 -4.13 6.58 5.81
N ILE A 26 -3.74 5.31 5.62
CA ILE A 26 -4.28 4.50 4.52
C ILE A 26 -5.77 4.21 4.74
N ALA A 27 -6.17 3.92 5.98
CA ALA A 27 -7.57 3.71 6.33
C ALA A 27 -8.41 4.95 6.06
N ALA A 28 -7.92 6.14 6.45
CA ALA A 28 -8.58 7.42 6.24
C ALA A 28 -8.71 7.77 4.75
N GLU A 29 -7.63 7.65 3.98
CA GLU A 29 -7.60 7.98 2.54
C GLU A 29 -8.53 7.06 1.73
N MET A 30 -8.61 5.80 2.14
CA MET A 30 -9.46 4.81 1.48
C MET A 30 -10.92 4.80 1.95
N ASP A 31 -11.25 5.60 2.98
CA ASP A 31 -12.55 5.58 3.66
C ASP A 31 -12.95 4.15 4.10
N ILE A 32 -12.01 3.45 4.74
CA ILE A 32 -12.21 2.09 5.28
C ILE A 32 -11.79 2.00 6.74
N SER A 33 -12.21 0.93 7.41
CA SER A 33 -11.78 0.68 8.79
C SER A 33 -10.30 0.28 8.87
N ILE A 34 -9.62 0.67 9.94
CA ILE A 34 -8.22 0.30 10.22
C ILE A 34 -7.97 -1.22 10.12
N PRO A 35 -8.83 -2.12 10.67
CA PRO A 35 -8.64 -3.56 10.51
C PRO A 35 -8.67 -4.01 9.04
N ARG A 36 -9.47 -3.34 8.21
CA ARG A 36 -9.57 -3.65 6.78
C ARG A 36 -8.35 -3.13 6.00
N ALA A 37 -7.87 -1.93 6.31
CA ALA A 37 -6.61 -1.41 5.77
C ALA A 37 -5.43 -2.32 6.15
N ARG A 38 -5.32 -2.69 7.43
CA ARG A 38 -4.29 -3.63 7.91
C ARG A 38 -4.36 -4.98 7.20
N HIS A 39 -5.58 -5.49 6.96
CA HIS A 39 -5.75 -6.72 6.20
C HIS A 39 -5.22 -6.59 4.76
N TYR A 40 -5.51 -5.49 4.06
CA TYR A 40 -4.97 -5.28 2.71
C TYR A 40 -3.45 -5.11 2.69
N LEU A 41 -2.89 -4.33 3.61
CA LEU A 41 -1.44 -4.14 3.72
C LEU A 41 -0.73 -5.46 4.04
N ARG A 42 -1.33 -6.32 4.88
CA ARG A 42 -0.81 -7.66 5.13
C ARG A 42 -0.78 -8.52 3.87
N LEU A 43 -1.85 -8.50 3.06
CA LEU A 43 -1.88 -9.23 1.79
C LEU A 43 -0.82 -8.70 0.79
N LEU A 44 -0.53 -7.40 0.82
CA LEU A 44 0.53 -6.81 0.01
C LEU A 44 1.93 -7.20 0.54
N ASN A 45 2.10 -7.31 1.86
CA ASN A 45 3.34 -7.77 2.50
C ASN A 45 3.60 -9.26 2.19
N GLU A 46 2.58 -10.10 2.22
CA GLU A 46 2.66 -11.52 1.81
C GLU A 46 3.08 -11.68 0.33
N GLN A 47 2.85 -10.67 -0.50
CA GLN A 47 3.29 -10.59 -1.90
C GLN A 47 4.63 -9.88 -2.07
N ASN A 48 5.30 -9.51 -0.97
CA ASN A 48 6.55 -8.76 -0.96
C ASN A 48 6.47 -7.39 -1.65
N LEU A 49 5.29 -6.76 -1.70
CA LEU A 49 5.07 -5.45 -2.33
C LEU A 49 5.25 -4.29 -1.33
N VAL A 50 4.99 -4.55 -0.05
CA VAL A 50 5.21 -3.58 1.04
C VAL A 50 5.93 -4.28 2.19
N TRP A 51 6.76 -3.55 2.93
CA TRP A 51 7.32 -4.00 4.20
C TRP A 51 6.54 -3.34 5.34
N ALA A 52 6.55 -3.99 6.51
CA ALA A 52 5.92 -3.48 7.72
C ALA A 52 6.92 -3.54 8.89
N ASP A 53 6.89 -2.55 9.77
CA ASP A 53 7.66 -2.54 11.02
C ASP A 53 6.79 -2.90 12.24
N GLU A 54 7.40 -2.89 13.42
CA GLU A 54 6.73 -3.16 14.69
C GLU A 54 5.78 -2.04 15.17
N ASN A 55 5.79 -0.88 14.51
CA ASN A 55 5.01 0.31 14.85
C ASN A 55 3.79 0.50 13.94
N ASP A 56 3.35 -0.54 13.22
CA ASP A 56 2.28 -0.45 12.20
C ASP A 56 2.61 0.60 11.11
N THR A 57 3.90 0.79 10.83
CA THR A 57 4.41 1.62 9.74
C THR A 57 4.70 0.73 8.55
N TYR A 58 4.25 1.17 7.37
CA TYR A 58 4.41 0.43 6.13
C TYR A 58 5.24 1.26 5.16
N GLY A 59 6.12 0.58 4.42
CA GLY A 59 6.87 1.19 3.32
C GLY A 59 6.86 0.34 2.07
N LEU A 60 7.22 0.95 0.95
CA LEU A 60 7.28 0.28 -0.34
C LEU A 60 8.57 -0.54 -0.46
N THR A 61 8.46 -1.76 -1.00
CA THR A 61 9.62 -2.55 -1.40
C THR A 61 10.00 -2.21 -2.84
N ALA A 62 11.20 -2.61 -3.28
CA ALA A 62 11.58 -2.50 -4.69
C ALA A 62 10.61 -3.23 -5.64
N ALA A 63 10.05 -4.37 -5.20
CA ALA A 63 9.07 -5.12 -5.99
C ALA A 63 7.71 -4.42 -6.04
N GLY A 64 7.29 -3.76 -4.96
CA GLY A 64 6.10 -2.91 -4.96
C GLY A 64 6.26 -1.73 -5.91
N ASP A 65 7.41 -1.06 -5.86
CA ASP A 65 7.70 0.12 -6.68
C ASP A 65 7.69 -0.24 -8.16
N GLU A 66 8.38 -1.33 -8.50
CA GLU A 66 8.36 -1.91 -9.83
C GLU A 66 6.95 -2.35 -10.27
N HIS A 67 6.11 -2.84 -9.35
CA HIS A 67 4.72 -3.22 -9.66
C HIS A 67 3.84 -2.01 -10.00
N ILE A 68 4.04 -0.88 -9.33
CA ILE A 68 3.34 0.37 -9.63
C ILE A 68 3.83 0.93 -10.98
N VAL A 69 5.14 0.95 -11.19
CA VAL A 69 5.77 1.48 -12.42
C VAL A 69 5.46 0.61 -13.64
N LYS A 70 5.57 -0.73 -13.54
CA LYS A 70 5.29 -1.66 -14.64
C LYS A 70 3.80 -1.99 -14.81
N GLY A 71 3.00 -1.83 -13.76
CA GLY A 71 1.56 -2.04 -13.78
C GLY A 71 0.82 -1.07 -14.70
N GLY A 72 1.49 0.00 -15.17
CA GLY A 72 0.84 1.00 -16.00
C GLY A 72 -0.36 1.61 -15.27
N LEU A 73 -0.24 1.81 -13.94
CA LEU A 73 -1.09 2.73 -13.22
C LEU A 73 -0.68 4.13 -13.65
N ASP A 74 -1.10 4.48 -14.86
CA ASP A 74 -1.05 5.82 -15.41
C ASP A 74 -1.72 6.73 -14.37
N LEU A 75 -0.90 7.46 -13.61
CA LEU A 75 -1.33 8.49 -12.67
C LEU A 75 -1.66 9.79 -13.43
N PHE A 76 -2.30 9.66 -14.59
CA PHE A 76 -2.83 10.73 -15.42
C PHE A 76 -4.29 10.47 -15.80
#